data_AF-A0A534ZN72-F1
#
_entry.id   AF-A0A534ZN72-F1
#
_cell.length_a   1.000
_cell.length_b   1.000
_cell.length_c   1.000
_cell.angle_alpha   90.00
_cell.angle_beta   90.00
_cell.angle_gamma   90.00
#
_symmetry.space_group_name_H-M   'P 1'
#
loop_
_entity.id
_entity.type
_entity.pdbx_description
1 polymer ?
#
loop_
_entity_poly.entity_id
_entity_poly.type
_entity_poly.pdbx_seq_one_letter_code
_entity_poly.pdbx_strand_id
1 'polypeptide(L)' 'MDHHYESTMAHLTLLTDHIRPGGWLVFDDINFSDEMRRAWAEIRRHAGFAWSTIRWRDRPDAEPRMGSGQRL' A
#
# COMPACT_ATOMS: atom_id res chain seq x y z
N MET A 1 -15.94 3.31 -4.41
CA MET A 1 -14.58 3.05 -3.89
C MET A 1 -13.70 2.95 -5.12
N ASP A 2 -12.64 3.75 -5.19
CA ASP A 2 -11.80 3.87 -6.38
C ASP A 2 -10.63 2.89 -6.26
N HIS A 3 -10.49 1.99 -7.25
CA HIS A 3 -9.49 0.91 -7.28
C HIS A 3 -8.65 0.97 -8.57
N HIS A 4 -8.33 2.20 -9.00
CA HIS A 4 -7.50 2.46 -10.17
C HIS A 4 -6.07 2.83 -9.78
N TYR A 5 -5.13 2.51 -10.68
CA TYR A 5 -3.70 2.76 -10.46
C TYR A 5 -3.42 4.26 -10.28
N GLU A 6 -3.96 5.09 -11.19
CA GLU A 6 -3.68 6.53 -11.25
C GLU A 6 -4.13 7.25 -9.98
N SER A 7 -5.33 6.95 -9.51
CA SER A 7 -5.88 7.50 -8.27
C SER A 7 -5.07 7.07 -7.04
N THR A 8 -4.69 5.80 -6.97
CA THR A 8 -3.88 5.28 -5.87
C THR A 8 -2.51 5.98 -5.79
N MET A 9 -1.85 6.16 -6.94
CA MET A 9 -0.55 6.83 -7.00
C MET A 9 -0.65 8.33 -6.73
N ALA A 10 -1.74 8.98 -7.17
CA ALA A 10 -2.02 10.37 -6.84
C ALA A 10 -2.19 10.57 -5.32
N HIS A 11 -2.95 9.69 -4.65
CA HIS A 11 -3.10 9.71 -3.19
C HIS A 11 -1.77 9.50 -2.46
N LEU A 12 -0.95 8.53 -2.89
CA LEU A 12 0.39 8.33 -2.32
C LEU A 12 1.22 9.61 -2.38
N THR A 13 1.24 10.25 -3.56
CA THR A 13 1.99 11.49 -3.80
C THR A 13 1.52 12.61 -2.86
N LEU A 14 0.20 12.79 -2.72
CA LEU A 14 -0.39 13.80 -1.85
C LEU A 14 -0.10 13.56 -0.37
N LEU A 15 0.07 12.31 0.06
CA LEU A 15 0.22 12.00 1.48
C LEU A 15 1.69 11.91 1.91
N THR A 16 2.59 11.53 1.02
CA THR A 16 3.98 11.17 1.33
C THR A 16 4.72 12.24 2.14
N ASP A 17 4.52 13.52 1.84
CA ASP A 17 5.22 14.62 2.51
C ASP A 17 4.55 15.06 3.83
N HIS A 18 3.34 14.59 4.09
CA HIS A 18 2.59 14.91 5.31
C HIS A 18 2.68 13.81 6.38
N ILE A 19 3.27 12.66 6.06
CA ILE A 19 3.48 11.58 7.03
C ILE A 19 4.79 11.84 7.77
N ARG A 20 4.68 12.09 9.08
CA ARG A 20 5.84 12.20 9.99
C ARG A 20 6.65 10.91 10.06
N PRO A 21 7.96 10.96 10.40
CA PRO A 21 8.74 9.77 10.75
C PRO A 21 8.03 8.89 11.78
N GLY A 22 8.02 7.58 11.54
CA GLY A 22 7.28 6.58 12.32
C GLY A 22 5.76 6.53 12.05
N GLY A 23 5.22 7.44 11.25
CA GLY A 23 3.83 7.43 10.77
C GLY A 23 3.57 6.30 9.77
N TRP A 24 2.30 5.96 9.59
CA TRP A 24 1.88 4.79 8.81
C TRP A 24 0.95 5.17 7.66
N LEU A 25 1.13 4.47 6.53
CA LEU A 25 0.17 4.38 5.45
C LEU A 25 -0.32 2.94 5.35
N VAL A 26 -1.62 2.77 5.09
CA VAL A 26 -2.25 1.47 4.88
C VAL A 26 -3.05 1.53 3.58
N PHE A 27 -2.83 0.53 2.73
CA PHE A 27 -3.50 0.35 1.46
C PHE A 27 -4.31 -0.93 1.54
N ASP A 28 -5.62 -0.83 1.37
CA ASP A 28 -6.49 -2.00 1.25
C ASP A 28 -6.54 -2.51 -0.21
N ASP A 29 -7.02 -3.73 -0.39
CA ASP A 29 -7.31 -4.31 -1.70
C ASP A 29 -6.14 -4.32 -2.72
N ILE A 30 -4.91 -4.51 -2.23
CA ILE A 30 -3.69 -4.48 -3.06
C ILE A 30 -3.66 -5.54 -4.18
N ASN A 31 -4.54 -6.54 -4.11
CA ASN A 31 -4.69 -7.63 -5.08
C ASN A 31 -6.06 -7.67 -5.77
N PHE A 32 -6.89 -6.62 -5.63
CA PHE A 32 -8.26 -6.61 -6.15
C PHE A 32 -8.33 -6.61 -7.70
N SER A 33 -7.40 -5.91 -8.35
CA SER A 33 -7.32 -5.80 -9.81
C SER A 33 -5.86 -5.79 -10.28
N ASP A 34 -5.63 -5.94 -11.59
CA ASP A 34 -4.30 -5.78 -12.19
C ASP A 34 -3.71 -4.40 -11.94
N GLU A 35 -4.56 -3.37 -11.93
CA GLU A 35 -4.15 -2.01 -11.60
C GLU A 35 -3.69 -1.88 -10.15
N MET A 36 -4.42 -2.47 -9.19
CA MET A 36 -4.02 -2.45 -7.78
C MET A 36 -2.73 -3.25 -7.54
N ARG A 37 -2.58 -4.40 -8.22
CA ARG A 37 -1.34 -5.19 -8.18
C ARG A 37 -0.17 -4.37 -8.70
N ARG A 38 -0.36 -3.64 -9.81
CA ARG A 38 0.64 -2.73 -10.37
C ARG A 38 0.96 -1.59 -9.40
N ALA A 39 -0.05 -0.93 -8.84
CA ALA A 39 0.13 0.17 -7.90
C ALA A 39 0.92 -0.29 -6.67
N TRP A 40 0.54 -1.41 -6.06
CA TRP A 40 1.25 -1.96 -4.91
C TRP A 40 2.70 -2.35 -5.22
N ALA A 41 2.94 -2.94 -6.40
CA ALA A 41 4.28 -3.29 -6.83
C ALA A 41 5.21 -2.07 -6.97
N GLU A 42 4.65 -0.90 -7.27
CA GLU A 42 5.35 0.37 -7.37
C GLU A 42 5.51 1.04 -6.00
N ILE A 43 4.43 1.17 -5.22
CA ILE A 43 4.42 1.72 -3.86
C ILE A 43 5.51 1.09 -3.01
N ARG A 44 5.60 -0.24 -3.00
CA ARG A 44 6.56 -0.97 -2.16
C ARG A 44 8.04 -0.74 -2.50
N ARG A 45 8.34 -0.07 -3.63
CA ARG A 45 9.70 0.34 -4.02
C ARG A 45 10.05 1.75 -3.56
N HIS A 46 9.09 2.50 -3.02
CA HIS A 46 9.32 3.87 -2.57
C HIS A 46 10.25 3.91 -1.35
N ALA A 47 11.42 4.52 -1.49
CA ALA A 47 12.52 4.46 -0.50
C ALA A 47 12.24 5.17 0.83
N GLY A 48 11.22 6.05 0.89
CA GLY A 48 10.86 6.76 2.12
C GLY A 48 10.12 5.92 3.17
N PHE A 49 9.77 4.67 2.90
CA PHE A 49 8.97 3.86 3.82
C PHE A 49 9.51 2.42 3.91
N ALA A 50 9.38 1.83 5.09
CA ALA A 50 9.51 0.39 5.28
C ALA A 50 8.17 -0.29 4.99
N TRP A 51 8.08 -0.96 3.85
CA TRP A 51 6.85 -1.61 3.38
C TRP A 51 6.73 -3.06 3.85
N SER A 52 5.51 -3.47 4.16
CA SER A 52 5.16 -4.85 4.49
C SER A 52 3.76 -5.19 3.96
N THR A 53 3.38 -6.47 4.04
CA THR A 53 2.04 -6.93 3.69
C THR A 53 1.36 -7.54 4.89
N ILE A 54 0.05 -7.33 5.01
CA ILE A 54 -0.77 -7.85 6.10
C ILE A 54 -1.68 -8.95 5.54
N ARG A 55 -1.71 -10.08 6.25
CA ARG A 55 -2.55 -11.24 5.95
C ARG A 55 -3.65 -11.37 6.99
N TRP A 56 -4.76 -11.99 6.60
CA TRP A 56 -5.81 -12.35 7.53
C TRP A 56 -5.30 -13.37 8.54
N ARG A 57 -5.57 -13.14 9.82
CA ARG A 57 -5.12 -14.03 10.90
C ARG A 57 -5.70 -15.44 10.78
N ASP A 58 -6.94 -15.55 10.32
CA ASP A 58 -7.68 -16.80 10.12
C ASP A 58 -7.37 -17.48 8.77
N ARG A 59 -6.69 -16.79 7.85
CA ARG A 59 -6.30 -17.32 6.53
C ARG A 59 -4.85 -16.93 6.17
N PRO A 60 -3.85 -17.51 6.85
CA PRO A 60 -2.44 -17.18 6.62
C PRO A 60 -1.95 -17.57 5.22
N ASP A 61 -2.55 -18.59 4.61
CA ASP A 61 -2.18 -19.08 3.27
C ASP A 61 -2.79 -18.23 2.14
N ALA A 62 -3.77 -17.36 2.45
CA ALA A 62 -4.36 -16.48 1.46
C ALA A 62 -3.38 -15.38 1.04
N GLU A 63 -3.50 -14.92 -0.20
CA GLU A 63 -2.76 -13.74 -0.67
C GLU A 63 -2.98 -12.55 0.26
N PRO A 64 -1.94 -11.75 0.55
CA PRO A 64 -2.08 -10.57 1.39
C PRO A 64 -3.10 -9.60 0.78
N ARG A 65 -3.97 -9.03 1.60
CA ARG A 65 -5.02 -8.11 1.14
C ARG A 65 -4.68 -6.65 1.35
N MET A 66 -3.81 -6.38 2.31
CA MET A 66 -3.40 -5.03 2.64
C MET A 66 -1.88 -4.88 2.53
N GLY A 67 -1.46 -3.70 2.09
CA GLY A 67 -0.10 -3.21 2.18
C GLY A 67 0.02 -2.19 3.30
N SER A 68 1.15 -2.17 4.00
CA SER A 68 1.43 -1.12 4.99
C SER A 68 2.84 -0.58 4.83
N GLY A 69 3.03 0.71 5.11
CA GLY A 69 4.33 1.36 5.08
C GLY A 69 4.53 2.26 6.27
N GLN A 70 5.63 2.07 6.99
CA GLN A 70 6.06 2.98 8.05
C GLN A 70 7.09 3.96 7.51
N ARG A 71 6.89 5.27 7.68
CA ARG A 71 7.84 6.30 7.26
C ARG A 71 9.13 6.16 8.08
N LEU A 72 10.25 6.04 7.37
CA LEU A 72 11.59 5.99 7.96
C LEU A 72 11.99 7.35 8.57
#